data_AF-A0AAP6WM38-F1
#
_entry.id   AF-A0AAP6WM38-F1
#
_cell.length_a   1.000
_cell.length_b   1.000
_cell.length_c   1.000
_cell.angle_alpha   90.00
_cell.angle_beta   90.00
_cell.angle_gamma   90.00
#
_symmetry.space_group_name_H-M   'P 1'
#
loop_
_entity.id
_entity.type
_entity.pdbx_description
1 polymer ?
#
loop_
_entity_poly.entity_id
_entity_poly.type
_entity_poly.pdbx_seq_one_letter_code
_entity_poly.pdbx_strand_id
1 'polypeptide(L)' 'MGSNNNLEILRDEFRNAADILDELLALEEKVEDVSKECESIMGRFVISMAKISVLANDV' A
#
# COMPACT_ATOMS: atom_id res chain seq x y z
N MET A 1 3.94 27.39 6.43
CA MET A 1 3.29 26.19 7.01
C MET A 1 3.31 25.07 5.97
N GLY A 2 4.46 24.47 5.62
CA GLY A 2 4.50 23.74 4.33
C GLY A 2 5.58 22.71 4.05
N SER A 3 6.23 22.07 5.03
CA SER A 3 7.10 20.90 4.75
C SER A 3 6.70 19.63 5.50
N ASN A 4 6.19 19.73 6.73
CA ASN A 4 5.81 18.55 7.51
C ASN A 4 4.55 17.84 7.00
N ASN A 5 3.62 18.56 6.35
CA ASN A 5 2.37 17.94 5.90
C ASN A 5 2.59 16.91 4.78
N ASN A 6 3.50 17.19 3.82
CA ASN A 6 3.79 16.23 2.74
C ASN A 6 4.50 14.98 3.28
N LEU A 7 5.39 15.14 4.27
CA LEU A 7 6.01 14.01 4.97
C LEU A 7 5.00 13.17 5.76
N GLU A 8 4.02 13.81 6.40
CA GLU A 8 2.94 13.12 7.10
C GLU A 8 2.06 12.31 6.15
N ILE A 9 1.67 12.91 5.01
CA ILE A 9 0.91 12.23 3.96
C ILE A 9 1.71 11.05 3.38
N LEU A 10 3.00 11.24 3.08
CA LEU A 10 3.88 10.19 2.56
C LEU A 10 3.99 9.03 3.55
N ARG A 11 4.18 9.32 4.84
CA ARG A 11 4.20 8.31 5.91
C ARG A 11 2.88 7.54 5.98
N ASP A 12 1.76 8.23 5.88
CA ASP A 12 0.44 7.60 5.99
C ASP A 12 0.16 6.70 4.77
N GLU A 13 0.62 7.05 3.58
CA GLU A 13 0.56 6.15 2.41
C GLU A 13 1.49 4.93 2.57
N PHE A 14 2.68 5.08 3.17
CA PHE A 14 3.52 3.92 3.49
C PHE A 14 2.85 2.97 4.49
N ARG A 15 2.11 3.47 5.49
CA ARG A 15 1.32 2.64 6.40
C ARG A 15 0.22 1.88 5.67
N ASN A 16 -0.51 2.58 4.80
CA ASN A 16 -1.54 1.96 3.97
C ASN A 16 -0.95 0.84 3.06
N ALA A 17 0.24 1.06 2.48
CA ALA A 17 0.92 0.01 1.70
C ALA A 17 1.31 -1.21 2.56
N ALA A 18 1.74 -1.00 3.81
CA ALA A 18 2.03 -2.08 4.75
C ALA A 18 0.76 -2.85 5.14
N ASP A 19 -0.34 -2.15 5.43
CA ASP A 19 -1.63 -2.78 5.75
C ASP A 19 -2.14 -3.68 4.60
N ILE A 20 -1.91 -3.28 3.34
CA ILE A 20 -2.24 -4.09 2.16
C ILE A 20 -1.41 -5.38 2.10
N LEU A 21 -0.12 -5.32 2.46
CA LEU A 21 0.74 -6.51 2.50
C LEU A 21 0.34 -7.45 3.64
N ASP A 22 -0.03 -6.90 4.80
CA ASP A 22 -0.56 -7.70 5.91
C ASP A 22 -1.87 -8.40 5.52
N GLU A 23 -2.74 -7.74 4.74
CA GLU A 23 -3.94 -8.36 4.16
C GLU A 23 -3.60 -9.53 3.23
N LEU A 24 -2.56 -9.40 2.41
CA LEU A 24 -2.09 -10.46 1.52
C LEU A 24 -1.57 -11.67 2.32
N LEU A 25 -0.74 -11.43 3.34
CA LEU A 25 -0.18 -12.49 4.19
C LEU A 25 -1.29 -13.25 4.93
N ALA A 26 -2.27 -12.53 5.48
CA ALA A 26 -3.41 -13.15 6.17
C ALA A 26 -4.32 -13.96 5.22
N LEU A 27 -4.27 -13.67 3.91
CA LEU A 27 -5.02 -14.40 2.90
C LEU A 27 -4.27 -15.67 2.46
N GLU A 28 -2.94 -15.63 2.32
CA GLU A 28 -2.10 -16.79 2.01
C GLU A 28 -2.14 -17.88 3.10
N GLU A 29 -2.46 -17.51 4.34
CA GLU A 29 -2.67 -18.47 5.43
C GLU A 29 -3.96 -19.32 5.27
N LYS A 30 -4.83 -19.00 4.29
CA LYS A 30 -6.05 -19.76 4.00
C LYS A 30 -5.79 -20.83 2.94
N VAL A 31 -6.26 -22.05 3.18
CA VAL A 31 -5.93 -23.28 2.42
C VAL A 31 -6.70 -23.40 1.07
N GLU A 32 -7.57 -22.44 0.73
CA GLU A 32 -8.37 -22.45 -0.50
C GLU A 32 -7.79 -21.55 -1.61
N ASP A 33 -8.22 -21.77 -2.86
CA ASP A 33 -7.79 -21.03 -4.06
C ASP A 33 -8.17 -19.53 -3.93
N VAL A 34 -7.24 -18.76 -3.36
CA VAL A 34 -7.35 -17.31 -3.14
C VAL A 34 -6.63 -16.49 -4.23
N SER A 35 -6.35 -17.11 -5.38
CA SER A 35 -5.53 -16.50 -6.44
C SER A 35 -6.06 -15.15 -6.92
N LYS A 36 -7.38 -15.04 -7.12
CA LYS A 36 -8.04 -13.79 -7.56
C LYS A 36 -8.01 -12.72 -6.50
N GLU A 37 -8.20 -13.09 -5.24
CA GLU A 37 -8.13 -12.19 -4.11
C GLU A 37 -6.70 -11.66 -3.92
N CYS A 38 -5.68 -12.52 -4.07
CA CYS A 38 -4.27 -12.12 -4.09
C CYS A 38 -3.98 -11.14 -5.23
N GLU A 39 -4.45 -11.41 -6.46
CA GLU A 39 -4.30 -10.49 -7.60
C GLU A 39 -4.93 -9.12 -7.32
N SER A 40 -6.11 -9.11 -6.70
CA SER A 40 -6.83 -7.88 -6.34
C SER A 40 -6.07 -7.05 -5.28
N ILE A 41 -5.56 -7.71 -4.24
CA ILE A 41 -4.75 -7.07 -3.19
C ILE A 41 -3.45 -6.52 -3.77
N MET A 42 -2.77 -7.29 -4.63
CA MET A 42 -1.57 -6.83 -5.33
C MET A 42 -1.84 -5.63 -6.24
N GLY A 43 -3.00 -5.58 -6.90
CA GLY A 43 -3.43 -4.41 -7.67
C GLY A 43 -3.53 -3.15 -6.80
N ARG A 44 -4.11 -3.26 -5.60
CA ARG A 44 -4.17 -2.15 -4.62
C ARG A 44 -2.78 -1.72 -4.17
N PHE A 45 -1.88 -2.67 -3.92
CA PHE A 45 -0.51 -2.39 -3.53
C PHE A 45 0.23 -1.57 -4.61
N VAL A 46 0.13 -1.97 -5.88
CA VAL A 46 0.75 -1.25 -7.01
C VAL A 46 0.24 0.20 -7.09
N ILE A 47 -1.06 0.43 -6.90
CA ILE A 47 -1.64 1.78 -6.89
C ILE A 47 -1.08 2.61 -5.73
N SER A 48 -0.96 2.04 -4.53
CA SER A 48 -0.37 2.74 -3.37
C SER A 48 1.09 3.11 -3.63
N MET A 49 1.88 2.20 -4.19
CA MET A 49 3.28 2.47 -4.55
C MET A 49 3.42 3.56 -5.63
N ALA A 50 2.50 3.61 -6.59
CA ALA A 50 2.47 4.69 -7.59
C ALA A 50 2.20 6.05 -6.93
N LYS A 51 1.28 6.12 -5.96
CA LYS A 51 1.03 7.36 -5.19
C LYS A 51 2.23 7.77 -4.36
N ILE A 52 2.86 6.83 -3.66
CA ILE A 52 4.08 7.07 -2.88
C ILE A 52 5.17 7.65 -3.77
N SER A 53 5.38 7.09 -4.97
CA SER A 53 6.35 7.60 -5.94
C SER A 53 6.09 9.06 -6.34
N VAL A 54 4.83 9.42 -6.58
CA VAL A 54 4.45 10.81 -6.88
C VAL A 54 4.71 11.72 -5.67
N LEU A 55 4.23 11.35 -4.48
CA LEU A 55 4.39 12.16 -3.26
C LEU A 55 5.85 12.34 -2.87
N ALA A 56 6.69 11.33 -3.06
CA ALA A 56 8.12 11.39 -2.75
C ALA A 56 8.89 12.36 -3.65
N ASN A 57 8.39 12.69 -4.85
CA ASN A 57 9.00 13.73 -5.69
C ASN A 57 8.68 15.15 -5.20
N ASP A 58 7.63 15.31 -4.39
CA ASP A 58 7.12 16.58 -3.87
C ASP A 58 7.55 16.86 -2.41
N VAL A 59 8.47 16.04 -1.89
CA VAL A 59 9.06 16.10 -0.54
C VAL A 59 10.55 16.37 -0.64
#